data_AF-A0A0Q4Q2V5-F1
#
_entry.id   AF-A0A0Q4Q2V5-F1
#
_cell.length_a   1.000
_cell.length_b   1.000
_cell.length_c   1.000
_cell.angle_alpha   90.00
_cell.angle_beta   90.00
_cell.angle_gamma   90.00
#
_symmetry.space_group_name_H-M   'P 1'
#
loop_
_entity.id
_entity.type
_entity.pdbx_description
1 polymer ?
#
loop_
_entity_poly.entity_id
_entity_poly.type
_entity_poly.pdbx_seq_one_letter_code
_entity_poly.pdbx_strand_id
1 'polypeptide(L)'
;MDVAENGAMVHRRLIDSMYVEAMVLADEARAYFDQVGMAERATLDPMARVVLSCESLKITTRLMHVIAWLLTQKAIDAGEMSQEMGDDPLRTLAAGPATDDDTLGAMPVGTQTLIRASVDLYRRAERMERSRSAPPAASPARAMFERLATRL
;
A
#
# COMPACT_ATOMS: atom_id res chain seq x y z
N MET A 1 26.77 -13.66 -10.94
CA MET A 1 26.08 -12.76 -10.01
C MET A 1 24.72 -12.50 -10.62
N ASP A 2 23.74 -13.23 -10.12
CA ASP A 2 22.59 -13.73 -10.88
C ASP A 2 21.43 -12.72 -10.92
N VAL A 3 20.68 -12.68 -12.03
CA VAL A 3 19.52 -11.78 -12.20
C VAL A 3 18.47 -11.97 -11.07
N ALA A 4 18.37 -13.19 -10.54
CA ALA A 4 17.51 -13.53 -9.42
C ALA A 4 17.95 -12.88 -8.10
N GLU A 5 19.26 -12.85 -7.80
CA GLU A 5 19.81 -12.17 -6.61
C GLU A 5 19.55 -10.66 -6.66
N ASN A 6 19.66 -10.07 -7.86
CA ASN A 6 19.37 -8.66 -8.06
C ASN A 6 17.87 -8.34 -7.88
N GLY A 7 16.99 -9.22 -8.35
CA GLY A 7 15.55 -9.09 -8.14
C GLY A 7 15.14 -9.12 -6.66
N ALA A 8 15.69 -10.07 -5.90
CA ALA A 8 15.43 -10.19 -4.46
C ALA A 8 15.95 -8.97 -3.68
N MET A 9 17.15 -8.46 -4.02
CA MET A 9 17.70 -7.26 -3.38
C MET A 9 16.84 -6.02 -3.64
N VAL A 10 16.35 -5.85 -4.88
CA VAL A 10 15.46 -4.73 -5.23
C VAL A 10 14.13 -4.85 -4.48
N HIS A 11 13.55 -6.05 -4.40
CA HIS A 11 12.31 -6.29 -3.65
C HIS A 11 12.44 -5.88 -2.18
N ARG A 12 13.49 -6.35 -1.49
CA ARG A 12 13.74 -6.02 -0.09
C ARG A 12 13.87 -4.51 0.14
N ARG A 13 14.62 -3.81 -0.74
CA ARG A 13 14.75 -2.34 -0.66
C ARG A 13 13.43 -1.62 -0.86
N LEU A 14 12.57 -2.12 -1.76
CA LEU A 14 11.23 -1.56 -1.95
C LEU A 14 10.35 -1.76 -0.72
N ILE A 15 10.37 -2.94 -0.09
CA ILE A 15 9.67 -3.21 1.17
C ILE A 15 10.15 -2.26 2.27
N ASP A 16 11.47 -2.11 2.45
CA ASP A 16 12.04 -1.23 3.47
C ASP A 16 11.66 0.24 3.25
N SER A 17 11.75 0.72 2.00
CA SER A 17 11.33 2.09 1.65
C SER A 17 9.84 2.33 1.89
N MET A 18 8.99 1.38 1.49
CA MET A 18 7.55 1.50 1.64
C MET A 18 7.11 1.42 3.11
N TYR A 19 7.86 0.68 3.94
CA TYR A 19 7.65 0.65 5.40
C TYR A 19 7.95 1.99 6.05
N VAL A 20 9.08 2.62 5.72
CA VAL A 20 9.39 3.96 6.22
C VAL A 20 8.32 4.96 5.78
N GLU A 21 7.92 4.92 4.51
CA GLU A 21 6.86 5.77 3.98
C GLU A 21 5.52 5.58 4.72
N ALA A 22 5.11 4.32 4.97
CA ALA A 22 3.89 4.01 5.70
C ALA A 22 3.92 4.56 7.14
N MET A 23 5.08 4.46 7.81
CA MET A 23 5.27 4.97 9.17
C MET A 23 5.22 6.51 9.21
N VAL A 24 5.86 7.17 8.24
CA VAL A 24 5.81 8.64 8.13
C VAL A 24 4.38 9.11 7.87
N LEU A 25 3.69 8.50 6.90
CA LEU A 25 2.31 8.86 6.59
C LEU A 25 1.34 8.61 7.75
N ALA A 26 1.58 7.57 8.55
CA ALA A 26 0.81 7.32 9.77
C ALA A 26 1.04 8.40 10.84
N ASP A 27 2.27 8.86 11.02
CA ASP A 27 2.56 9.96 11.94
C ASP A 27 1.98 11.29 11.46
N GLU A 28 2.09 11.59 10.16
CA GLU A 28 1.47 12.77 9.54
C GLU A 28 -0.05 12.77 9.72
N ALA A 29 -0.70 11.63 9.45
CA ALA A 29 -2.15 11.50 9.63
C ALA A 29 -2.56 11.71 11.09
N ARG A 30 -1.81 11.13 12.03
CA ARG A 30 -2.04 11.31 13.48
C ARG A 30 -1.89 12.79 13.87
N ALA A 31 -0.78 13.42 13.51
CA ALA A 31 -0.51 14.82 13.81
C ALA A 31 -1.58 15.76 13.22
N TYR A 32 -2.01 15.49 11.98
CA TYR A 32 -3.05 16.26 11.33
C TYR A 32 -4.38 16.15 12.07
N PHE A 33 -4.84 14.94 12.40
CA PHE A 33 -6.12 14.76 13.08
C PHE A 33 -6.14 15.26 14.53
N ASP A 34 -4.98 15.26 15.20
CA ASP A 34 -4.84 15.79 16.56
C ASP A 34 -4.87 17.33 16.58
N GLN A 35 -4.19 18.01 15.65
CA GLN A 35 -3.99 19.46 15.70
C GLN A 35 -4.88 20.24 14.74
N VAL A 36 -4.78 19.95 13.44
CA VAL A 36 -5.40 20.72 12.36
C VAL A 36 -6.84 20.29 12.14
N GLY A 37 -7.09 18.98 12.28
CA GLY A 37 -8.40 18.36 12.09
C GLY A 37 -9.45 18.92 13.03
N MET A 38 -9.11 19.32 14.26
CA MET A 38 -10.08 19.87 15.21
C MET A 38 -10.60 21.25 14.78
N ALA A 39 -9.71 22.14 14.33
CA ALA A 39 -10.08 23.48 13.87
C ALA A 39 -10.90 23.42 12.58
N GLU A 40 -10.49 22.61 11.60
CA GLU A 40 -11.23 22.43 10.35
C GLU A 40 -12.59 21.76 10.61
N ARG A 41 -12.65 20.71 11.44
CA ARG A 41 -13.90 20.05 11.84
C ARG A 41 -14.91 21.02 12.42
N ALA A 42 -14.47 22.02 13.20
CA ALA A 42 -15.37 23.00 13.79
C ALA A 42 -16.05 23.91 12.76
N THR A 43 -15.44 24.09 11.58
CA THR A 43 -16.00 24.91 10.48
C THR A 43 -16.95 24.14 9.57
N LEU A 44 -16.94 22.81 9.64
CA LEU A 44 -17.76 21.94 8.80
C LEU A 44 -19.18 21.80 9.36
N ASP A 45 -20.15 21.63 8.47
CA ASP A 45 -21.51 21.24 8.86
C ASP A 45 -21.54 19.82 9.48
N PRO A 46 -22.64 19.45 10.18
CA PRO A 46 -22.71 18.14 10.85
C PRO A 46 -22.49 16.94 9.93
N MET A 47 -22.98 16.98 8.69
CA MET A 47 -22.82 15.87 7.74
C MET A 47 -21.37 15.78 7.28
N ALA A 48 -20.75 16.91 6.93
CA ALA A 48 -19.35 16.96 6.53
C ALA A 48 -18.40 16.49 7.64
N ARG A 49 -18.73 16.71 8.92
CA ARG A 49 -17.96 16.16 10.06
C ARG A 49 -18.04 14.63 10.14
N VAL A 50 -19.21 14.04 9.85
CA VAL A 50 -19.36 12.57 9.81
C VAL A 50 -18.54 11.98 8.68
N VAL A 51 -18.63 12.58 7.48
CA VAL A 51 -17.84 12.16 6.32
C VAL A 51 -16.34 12.22 6.63
N LEU A 52 -15.86 13.33 7.20
CA LEU A 52 -14.47 13.46 7.59
C LEU A 52 -14.04 12.39 8.61
N SER A 53 -14.91 12.04 9.56
CA SER A 53 -14.65 10.96 10.52
C SER A 53 -14.54 9.60 9.83
N CYS A 54 -15.44 9.32 8.88
CA CYS A 54 -15.38 8.12 8.05
C CYS A 54 -14.08 8.05 7.24
N GLU A 55 -13.70 9.13 6.55
CA GLU A 55 -12.45 9.15 5.76
C GLU A 55 -11.20 9.03 6.65
N SER A 56 -11.21 9.61 7.85
CA SER A 56 -10.14 9.42 8.84
C SER A 56 -9.97 7.94 9.21
N LEU A 57 -11.08 7.24 9.46
CA LEU A 57 -11.06 5.80 9.74
C LEU A 57 -10.54 5.00 8.55
N LYS A 58 -10.97 5.33 7.33
CA LYS A 58 -10.48 4.67 6.10
C LYS A 58 -8.97 4.84 5.92
N ILE A 59 -8.42 6.03 6.19
CA ILE A 59 -6.97 6.27 6.17
C ILE A 59 -6.29 5.34 7.17
N THR A 60 -6.72 5.32 8.43
CA THR A 60 -6.10 4.49 9.46
C THR A 60 -6.16 3.00 9.13
N THR A 61 -7.28 2.53 8.58
CA THR A 61 -7.45 1.13 8.18
C THR A 61 -6.51 0.76 7.03
N ARG A 62 -6.36 1.61 6.01
CA ARG A 62 -5.40 1.38 4.92
C ARG A 62 -3.97 1.30 5.46
N LEU A 63 -3.56 2.26 6.28
CA LEU A 63 -2.22 2.31 6.85
C LEU A 63 -1.93 1.09 7.71
N MET A 64 -2.86 0.72 8.58
CA MET A 64 -2.72 -0.46 9.44
C MET A 64 -2.57 -1.75 8.62
N HIS A 65 -3.39 -1.95 7.59
CA HIS A 65 -3.27 -3.12 6.70
C HIS A 65 -1.95 -3.13 5.94
N VAL A 66 -1.50 -1.99 5.41
CA VAL A 66 -0.21 -1.88 4.71
C VAL A 66 0.95 -2.19 5.66
N ILE A 67 0.94 -1.63 6.88
CA ILE A 67 1.99 -1.85 7.88
C ILE A 67 2.02 -3.33 8.31
N ALA A 68 0.86 -3.92 8.61
CA ALA A 68 0.77 -5.33 8.98
C ALA A 68 1.33 -6.23 7.88
N TRP A 69 0.93 -5.97 6.64
CA TRP A 69 1.43 -6.70 5.47
C TRP A 69 2.94 -6.56 5.28
N LEU A 70 3.48 -5.33 5.39
CA LEU A 70 4.92 -5.07 5.30
C LEU A 70 5.71 -5.79 6.39
N LEU A 71 5.20 -5.84 7.62
CA LEU A 71 5.82 -6.58 8.71
C LEU A 71 5.84 -8.08 8.42
N THR A 72 4.78 -8.64 7.83
CA THR A 72 4.78 -10.03 7.36
C THR A 72 5.87 -10.26 6.31
N GLN A 73 6.01 -9.38 5.31
CA GLN A 73 7.07 -9.51 4.30
C GLN A 73 8.47 -9.46 4.92
N LYS A 74 8.70 -8.53 5.86
CA LYS A 74 9.98 -8.41 6.56
C LYS A 74 10.31 -9.65 7.40
N ALA A 75 9.31 -10.26 8.06
CA ALA A 75 9.50 -11.49 8.82
C ALA A 75 9.87 -12.67 7.90
N ILE A 76 9.28 -12.75 6.71
CA ILE A 76 9.64 -13.75 5.69
C ILE A 76 11.07 -13.53 5.21
N ASP A 77 11.45 -12.29 4.87
CA ASP A 77 12.80 -11.92 4.43
C ASP A 77 13.87 -12.18 5.51
N ALA A 78 13.50 -12.07 6.78
CA ALA A 78 14.36 -12.39 7.93
C ALA A 78 14.46 -13.90 8.22
N GLY A 79 13.63 -14.74 7.58
CA GLY A 79 13.52 -16.16 7.88
C GLY A 79 12.79 -16.48 9.19
N GLU A 80 12.12 -15.48 9.79
CA GLU A 80 11.31 -15.63 11.00
C GLU A 80 9.91 -16.21 10.70
N MET A 81 9.49 -16.17 9.43
CA MET A 81 8.22 -16.69 8.94
C MET A 81 8.41 -17.43 7.61
N SER A 82 7.73 -18.55 7.42
CA SER A 82 7.72 -19.25 6.13
C SER A 82 6.85 -18.52 5.11
N GLN A 83 7.15 -18.71 3.82
CA GLN A 83 6.33 -18.14 2.74
C GLN A 83 4.88 -18.62 2.78
N GLU A 84 4.67 -19.92 3.07
CA GLU A 84 3.33 -20.51 3.18
C GLU A 84 2.48 -19.85 4.27
N MET A 85 3.10 -19.46 5.40
CA MET A 85 2.40 -18.71 6.45
C MET A 85 2.07 -17.28 6.03
N GLY A 86 2.89 -16.68 5.15
CA GLY A 86 2.67 -15.37 4.57
C GLY A 86 1.51 -15.31 3.58
N ASP A 87 1.22 -16.42 2.89
CA ASP A 87 0.12 -16.54 1.92
C ASP A 87 -1.23 -16.87 2.58
N ASP A 88 -1.28 -16.94 3.92
CA ASP A 88 -2.53 -16.99 4.68
C ASP A 88 -3.43 -15.80 4.29
N PRO A 89 -4.68 -16.00 3.87
CA PRO A 89 -5.60 -14.92 3.51
C PRO A 89 -5.72 -13.83 4.57
N LEU A 90 -5.53 -14.15 5.86
CA LEU A 90 -5.54 -13.21 6.97
C LEU A 90 -4.32 -12.27 7.01
N ARG A 91 -3.23 -12.62 6.31
CA ARG A 91 -1.98 -11.86 6.22
C ARG A 91 -1.78 -11.21 4.84
N THR A 92 -2.59 -11.59 3.85
CA THR A 92 -2.66 -10.90 2.57
C THR A 92 -3.40 -9.56 2.67
N LEU A 93 -3.13 -8.64 1.74
CA LEU A 93 -3.90 -7.41 1.64
C LEU A 93 -5.32 -7.70 1.17
N ALA A 94 -6.30 -7.43 2.04
CA ALA A 94 -7.72 -7.47 1.69
C ALA A 94 -8.09 -6.36 0.67
N ALA A 95 -9.34 -6.30 0.24
CA ALA A 95 -9.82 -5.14 -0.51
C ALA A 95 -9.84 -3.91 0.41
N GLY A 96 -9.13 -2.85 0.00
CA GLY A 96 -9.08 -1.60 0.76
C GLY A 96 -10.41 -0.86 0.77
N PRO A 97 -10.71 -0.06 1.81
CA PRO A 97 -11.90 0.77 1.82
C PRO A 97 -11.85 1.80 0.67
N ALA A 98 -12.92 1.86 -0.11
CA ALA A 98 -13.04 2.81 -1.21
C ALA A 98 -13.34 4.23 -0.69
N THR A 99 -12.75 5.23 -1.35
CA THR A 99 -13.14 6.63 -1.22
C THR A 99 -13.76 7.06 -2.54
N ASP A 100 -14.88 7.77 -2.45
CA ASP A 100 -15.61 8.35 -3.57
C ASP A 100 -15.02 9.73 -3.95
N ASP A 101 -14.94 10.02 -5.25
CA ASP A 101 -14.24 11.21 -5.76
C ASP A 101 -15.01 12.50 -5.46
N ASP A 102 -16.34 12.47 -5.48
CA ASP A 102 -17.18 13.62 -5.11
C ASP A 102 -17.00 13.94 -3.61
N THR A 103 -16.97 12.90 -2.79
CA THR A 103 -16.67 13.00 -1.36
C THR A 103 -15.27 13.59 -1.11
N LEU A 104 -14.27 13.17 -1.88
CA LEU A 104 -12.90 13.67 -1.78
C LEU A 104 -12.83 15.18 -2.10
N GLY A 105 -13.51 15.62 -3.17
CA GLY A 105 -13.51 17.03 -3.58
C GLY A 105 -14.11 17.98 -2.55
N ALA A 106 -15.02 17.49 -1.71
CA ALA A 106 -15.68 18.28 -0.66
C ALA A 106 -14.86 18.41 0.64
N MET A 107 -13.76 17.68 0.80
CA MET A 107 -12.96 17.68 2.03
C MET A 107 -11.95 18.84 2.08
N PRO A 108 -11.49 19.25 3.29
CA PRO A 108 -10.37 20.18 3.41
C PRO A 108 -9.10 19.66 2.72
N VAL A 109 -8.27 20.57 2.21
CA VAL A 109 -7.09 20.25 1.38
C VAL A 109 -6.10 19.31 2.08
N GLY A 110 -5.88 19.49 3.39
CA GLY A 110 -4.98 18.59 4.14
C GLY A 110 -5.55 17.17 4.23
N THR A 111 -6.84 17.03 4.51
CA THR A 111 -7.54 15.74 4.48
C THR A 111 -7.44 15.09 3.09
N GLN A 112 -7.68 15.84 2.01
CA GLN A 112 -7.55 15.32 0.64
C GLN A 112 -6.15 14.75 0.37
N THR A 113 -5.12 15.44 0.85
CA THR A 113 -3.72 15.02 0.70
C THR A 113 -3.47 13.68 1.38
N LEU A 114 -3.91 13.54 2.64
CA LEU A 114 -3.79 12.29 3.40
C LEU A 114 -4.59 11.14 2.79
N ILE A 115 -5.81 11.40 2.30
CA ILE A 115 -6.61 10.39 1.61
C ILE A 115 -5.85 9.88 0.38
N ARG A 116 -5.42 10.78 -0.51
CA ARG A 116 -4.71 10.41 -1.75
C ARG A 116 -3.42 9.64 -1.47
N ALA A 117 -2.63 10.11 -0.51
CA ALA A 117 -1.40 9.44 -0.09
C ALA A 117 -1.68 8.01 0.43
N SER A 118 -2.68 7.85 1.31
CA SER A 118 -3.04 6.53 1.85
C SER A 118 -3.56 5.57 0.77
N VAL A 119 -4.32 6.08 -0.20
CA VAL A 119 -4.85 5.30 -1.34
C VAL A 119 -3.73 4.87 -2.27
N ASP A 120 -2.80 5.77 -2.60
CA ASP A 120 -1.67 5.44 -3.47
C ASP A 120 -0.74 4.40 -2.84
N LEU A 121 -0.40 4.57 -1.55
CA LEU A 121 0.39 3.62 -0.78
C LEU A 121 -0.27 2.24 -0.77
N TYR A 122 -1.58 2.19 -0.50
CA TYR A 122 -2.35 0.93 -0.50
C TYR A 122 -2.30 0.24 -1.87
N ARG A 123 -2.55 0.99 -2.95
CA ARG A 123 -2.50 0.46 -4.33
C ARG A 123 -1.10 -0.03 -4.71
N ARG A 124 -0.04 0.60 -4.21
CA ARG A 124 1.34 0.13 -4.41
C ARG A 124 1.57 -1.20 -3.70
N ALA A 125 1.11 -1.33 -2.45
CA ALA A 125 1.20 -2.57 -1.70
C ALA A 125 0.41 -3.71 -2.37
N GLU A 126 -0.81 -3.44 -2.85
CA GLU A 126 -1.60 -4.43 -3.62
C GLU A 126 -0.91 -4.88 -4.91
N ARG A 127 -0.24 -3.97 -5.63
CA ARG A 127 0.54 -4.33 -6.83
C ARG A 127 1.70 -5.25 -6.48
N MET A 128 2.38 -4.97 -5.38
CA MET A 128 3.49 -5.77 -4.90
C MET A 128 3.03 -7.17 -4.46
N GLU A 129 1.93 -7.25 -3.72
CA GLU A 129 1.28 -8.52 -3.36
C GLU A 129 0.94 -9.36 -4.59
N ARG A 130 0.25 -8.75 -5.57
CA ARG A 130 -0.11 -9.45 -6.82
C ARG A 130 1.11 -9.92 -7.60
N SER A 131 2.21 -9.17 -7.58
CA SER A 131 3.45 -9.58 -8.24
C SER A 131 4.15 -10.76 -7.55
N ARG A 132 3.85 -11.01 -6.27
CA ARG A 132 4.33 -12.20 -5.54
C ARG A 132 3.50 -13.43 -5.90
N SER A 133 2.16 -13.31 -5.89
CA SER A 133 1.26 -14.46 -6.09
C SER A 133 1.09 -14.88 -7.55
N ALA A 134 1.29 -13.98 -8.52
CA ALA A 134 1.19 -14.30 -9.94
C ALA A 134 2.59 -14.54 -10.54
N PRO A 135 2.81 -15.66 -11.26
CA PRO A 135 4.03 -15.78 -12.07
C PRO A 135 4.08 -14.62 -13.08
N PRO A 136 5.25 -14.02 -13.33
CA PRO A 136 5.35 -12.92 -14.29
C PRO A 136 4.78 -13.41 -15.62
N ALA A 137 3.74 -12.73 -16.11
CA ALA A 137 3.16 -13.05 -17.41
C ALA A 137 4.30 -13.11 -18.42
N ALA A 138 4.45 -14.26 -19.09
CA ALA A 138 5.54 -14.48 -20.03
C ALA A 138 5.61 -13.28 -20.99
N SER A 139 6.67 -12.49 -20.88
CA SER A 139 6.80 -11.30 -21.70
C SER A 139 6.73 -11.72 -23.17
N PRO A 140 5.84 -11.14 -23.99
CA PRO A 140 5.73 -11.49 -25.40
C PRO A 140 7.07 -11.36 -26.13
N ALA A 141 7.90 -10.40 -25.71
CA ALA A 141 9.26 -10.24 -26.20
C ALA A 141 10.17 -11.42 -25.81
N ARG A 142 10.08 -11.90 -24.55
CA ARG A 142 10.87 -13.04 -24.05
C ARG A 142 10.48 -14.34 -24.78
N ALA A 143 9.19 -14.53 -25.06
CA ALA A 143 8.68 -15.63 -25.87
C ALA A 143 9.13 -15.54 -27.35
N MET A 144 9.27 -14.33 -27.90
CA MET A 144 9.86 -14.13 -29.24
C MET A 144 11.35 -14.48 -29.27
N PHE A 145 12.12 -14.08 -28.26
CA PHE A 145 13.55 -14.40 -28.18
C PHE A 145 13.82 -15.91 -28.02
N GLU A 146 13.04 -16.62 -27.19
CA GLU A 146 13.13 -18.08 -27.06
C GLU A 146 12.83 -18.84 -28.37
N ARG A 147 11.86 -18.35 -29.16
CA ARG A 147 11.53 -18.91 -30.48
C ARG A 147 12.62 -18.70 -31.51
N LEU A 148 13.41 -17.64 -31.39
CA LEU A 148 14.55 -17.37 -32.26
C LEU A 148 15.75 -18.25 -31.88
N ALA A 149 15.99 -18.45 -30.58
CA ALA A 149 17.11 -19.25 -30.08
C ALA A 149 16.97 -20.77 -30.38
N THR A 150 15.75 -21.27 -30.55
CA THR A 150 15.46 -22.70 -30.83
C THR A 150 15.48 -23.06 -32.33
N ARG A 151 15.77 -22.10 -33.22
CA ARG A 151 15.84 -22.31 -34.68
C ARG A 151 17.27 -22.22 -35.25
N LEU A 152 18.27 -22.18 -34.39
CA LEU A 152 19.70 -22.34 -34.70
C LEU A 152 20.18 -23.69 -34.15
#